data_AF-A0A848XQU9-F1
#
_entry.id   AF-A0A848XQU9-F1
#
_cell.length_a   1.000
_cell.length_b   1.000
_cell.length_c   1.000
_cell.angle_alpha   90.00
_cell.angle_beta   90.00
_cell.angle_gamma   90.00
#
_symmetry.space_group_name_H-M   'P 1'
#
loop_
_entity.id
_entity.type
_entity.pdbx_description
1 polymer ?
#
loop_
_entity_poly.entity_id
_entity_poly.type
_entity_poly.pdbx_seq_one_letter_code
_entity_poly.pdbx_strand_id
1 'polypeptide(L)' 'MSPPDDLLAELEWRGLLADQTEHAKDALRSSQVTGYIGFDPTADSLHVGTL' A
#
# COMPACT_ATOMS: atom_id res chain seq x y z
N MET A 1 1.78 -16.10 -13.00
CA MET A 1 0.58 -15.74 -12.21
C MET A 1 1.05 -15.60 -10.78
N SER A 2 1.00 -14.41 -10.19
CA SER A 2 1.31 -14.25 -8.76
C SER A 2 0.22 -14.93 -7.92
N PRO A 3 0.54 -15.52 -6.76
CA PRO A 3 -0.48 -16.11 -5.91
C PRO A 3 -1.48 -15.03 -5.45
N PRO A 4 -2.77 -15.37 -5.29
CA PRO A 4 -3.82 -14.41 -4.94
C PRO A 4 -3.61 -13.71 -3.59
N ASP A 5 -2.65 -14.18 -2.78
CA ASP A 5 -2.35 -13.68 -1.44
C ASP A 5 -1.12 -12.74 -1.40
N ASP A 6 -0.46 -12.44 -2.54
CA ASP A 6 0.70 -11.53 -2.59
C ASP A 6 0.26 -10.07 -2.84
N LEU A 7 -0.02 -9.35 -1.75
CA LEU A 7 -0.47 -7.94 -1.76
C LEU A 7 0.40 -7.04 -2.65
N LEU A 8 1.72 -7.16 -2.57
CA LEU A 8 2.64 -6.32 -3.33
C LEU A 8 2.54 -6.59 -4.83
N ALA A 9 2.42 -7.86 -5.21
CA ALA A 9 2.24 -8.22 -6.62
C ALA A 9 0.89 -7.73 -7.16
N GLU A 10 -0.18 -7.77 -6.35
CA GLU A 10 -1.50 -7.23 -6.70
C GLU A 10 -1.45 -5.70 -6.89
N LEU A 11 -0.79 -4.98 -5.99
CA LEU A 11 -0.63 -3.52 -6.10
C LEU A 11 0.20 -3.14 -7.33
N GLU A 12 1.28 -3.87 -7.62
CA GLU A 12 2.10 -3.66 -8.81
C GLU A 12 1.31 -3.92 -10.09
N TRP A 13 0.58 -5.04 -10.18
CA TRP A 13 -0.26 -5.38 -11.34
C TRP A 13 -1.34 -4.33 -11.61
N ARG A 14 -1.91 -3.73 -10.54
CA ARG A 14 -2.89 -2.65 -10.64
C ARG A 14 -2.28 -1.27 -10.94
N GLY A 15 -0.95 -1.15 -10.94
CA GLY A 15 -0.25 0.13 -11.09
C GLY A 15 -0.37 1.06 -9.87
N LEU A 16 -0.65 0.50 -8.68
CA LEU A 16 -0.80 1.22 -7.42
C LEU A 16 0.49 1.28 -6.59
N LEU A 17 1.52 0.52 -6.97
CA LEU A 17 2.83 0.55 -6.32
C LEU A 17 3.75 1.56 -7.03
N ALA A 18 4.09 2.66 -6.34
CA ALA A 18 5.03 3.65 -6.84
C ALA A 18 6.47 3.37 -6.39
N ASP A 19 6.67 3.10 -5.10
CA ASP A 19 7.95 2.77 -4.50
C ASP A 19 7.73 1.92 -3.23
N GLN A 20 8.79 1.25 -2.75
CA GLN A 20 8.78 0.48 -1.52
C GLN A 20 10.12 0.59 -0.79
N THR A 21 10.06 0.52 0.54
CA THR A 21 11.28 0.38 1.35
C THR A 21 11.90 -1.01 1.14
N GLU A 22 13.20 -1.12 1.42
CA GLU A 22 13.86 -2.42 1.49
C GLU A 22 13.13 -3.36 2.46
N HIS A 23 13.14 -4.66 2.15
CA HIS A 23 12.54 -5.72 2.96
C HIS A 23 11.01 -5.65 3.21
N ALA A 24 10.28 -4.69 2.61
CA ALA A 24 8.83 -4.58 2.76
C ALA A 24 8.10 -5.88 2.37
N LYS A 25 8.55 -6.52 1.30
CA LYS A 25 7.99 -7.81 0.82
C LYS A 25 8.17 -8.94 1.82
N ASP A 26 9.32 -9.03 2.47
CA ASP A 26 9.59 -10.08 3.44
C ASP A 26 8.78 -9.85 4.72
N ALA A 27 8.66 -8.60 5.16
CA ALA A 27 7.85 -8.23 6.31
C ALA A 27 6.37 -8.58 6.10
N LEU A 28 5.80 -8.22 4.95
CA LEU A 28 4.40 -8.49 4.61
C LEU A 28 4.10 -9.98 4.40
N ARG A 29 5.10 -10.79 4.02
CA ARG A 29 4.96 -12.24 3.89
C ARG A 29 5.13 -13.01 5.19
N SER A 30 5.90 -12.45 6.13
CA SER A 30 6.25 -13.13 7.38
C SER A 30 5.09 -13.19 8.38
N SER A 31 4.24 -12.16 8.41
CA SER A 31 3.08 -12.09 9.29
C SER A 31 2.11 -10.97 8.89
N GLN A 32 0.93 -10.95 9.48
CA GLN A 32 0.00 -9.83 9.31
C GLN A 32 0.58 -8.54 9.93
N VAL A 33 0.65 -7.47 9.15
CA VAL A 33 1.16 -6.16 9.56
C VAL A 33 0.01 -5.15 9.65
N THR A 34 0.02 -4.30 10.66
CA THR A 34 -0.90 -3.15 10.74
C THR A 34 -0.30 -1.96 10.00
N GLY A 35 -1.01 -1.41 9.01
CA GLY A 35 -0.62 -0.22 8.26
C GLY A 35 -1.49 0.99 8.57
N TYR A 36 -1.03 2.18 8.20
CA TYR A 36 -1.80 3.44 8.29
C TYR A 36 -1.49 4.37 7.10
N ILE A 37 -2.41 5.28 6.79
CA ILE A 37 -2.21 6.39 5.84
C ILE A 37 -2.48 7.69 6.61
N GLY A 38 -1.55 8.64 6.52
CA GLY A 38 -1.66 9.94 7.19
C GLY A 38 -2.26 11.00 6.27
N PHE A 39 -3.19 11.81 6.80
CA PHE A 39 -3.75 12.97 6.12
C PHE A 39 -3.60 14.20 7.01
N ASP A 40 -3.05 15.29 6.47
CA ASP A 40 -2.96 16.57 7.16
C ASP A 40 -4.26 17.36 6.93
N PRO A 41 -4.97 17.86 7.98
CA PRO A 41 -6.26 18.54 7.85
C PRO A 41 -6.11 19.97 7.32
N THR A 42 -5.61 20.09 6.09
CA THR A 42 -5.33 21.35 5.40
C THR A 42 -6.57 21.98 4.75
N ALA A 43 -7.71 21.27 4.75
CA ALA A 43 -8.99 21.72 4.21
C ALA A 43 -10.17 21.10 4.99
N ASP A 44 -11.37 21.64 4.79
CA ASP A 44 -12.61 21.20 5.46
C ASP A 44 -13.08 19.79 5.03
N SER A 45 -12.52 19.23 3.95
CA SER A 45 -12.85 17.91 3.42
C SER A 45 -11.67 17.30 2.65
N LEU A 46 -11.67 15.97 2.53
CA LEU A 46 -10.81 15.24 1.59
C LEU A 46 -11.29 15.42 0.15
N HIS A 47 -10.41 15.15 -0.80
CA HIS A 47 -10.71 15.18 -2.24
C HIS A 47 -10.14 13.94 -2.94
N VAL A 48 -10.40 13.78 -4.24
CA VAL A 48 -10.03 12.58 -5.01
C VAL A 48 -8.52 12.28 -5.04
N GLY A 49 -7.66 13.27 -4.76
CA GLY A 49 -6.20 13.05 -4.69
C GLY A 49 -5.77 12.27 -3.44
N THR A 50 -6.69 12.04 -2.51
CA THR A 50 -6.50 11.32 -1.25
C THR A 50 -6.96 9.85 -1.36
N LEU A 51 -7.60 9.46 -2.47
CA LEU A 51 -8.30 8.18 -2.66
C LEU A 51 -7.60 7.27 -3.67
#